data_AF-A0A9D5WG57-F1
#
_entry.id   AF-A0A9D5WG57-F1
#
_cell.length_a   1.000
_cell.length_b   1.000
_cell.length_c   1.000
_cell.angle_alpha   90.00
_cell.angle_beta   90.00
_cell.angle_gamma   90.00
#
_symmetry.space_group_name_H-M   'P 1'
#
loop_
_entity.id
_entity.type
_entity.pdbx_description
1 polymer ?
#
loop_
_entity_poly.entity_id
_entity_poly.type
_entity_poly.pdbx_seq_one_letter_code
_entity_poly.pdbx_strand_id
1 'polypeptide(L)'
;MTKRAGLEDLFQGKSTQYGPEITFLGMTNHSIRRYLYRTYGIKTDGSESPEDAVDPSKLTEEETMKLIDRMSVATCRSLILDCVIPKEKILLEDFPAGRRAADGSAVGTGGKTYTMASGKQLWLYTFRDTYAGVAGAGANRLHVVSPTTSISRDIASHNIQTRTGVVHSLQYDFTPTDF
;
A
#
# COMPACT_ATOMS: atom_id res chain seq x y z
N MET A 1 -11.11 2.28 -8.27
CA MET A 1 -11.16 2.75 -6.87
C MET A 1 -11.00 4.27 -6.75
N THR A 2 -9.93 4.90 -7.27
CA THR A 2 -9.68 6.37 -7.17
C THR A 2 -10.88 7.24 -7.55
N LYS A 3 -11.49 6.99 -8.71
CA LYS A 3 -12.69 7.70 -9.18
C LYS A 3 -13.88 7.55 -8.23
N ARG A 4 -14.12 6.34 -7.71
CA ARG A 4 -15.19 6.07 -6.74
C ARG A 4 -14.94 6.79 -5.41
N ALA A 5 -13.68 6.98 -5.02
CA ALA A 5 -13.29 7.64 -3.78
C ALA A 5 -13.26 9.18 -3.86
N GLY A 6 -13.45 9.77 -5.05
CA GLY A 6 -13.30 11.21 -5.27
C GLY A 6 -11.89 11.70 -4.95
N LEU A 7 -10.88 11.00 -5.48
CA LEU A 7 -9.45 11.26 -5.22
C LEU A 7 -8.67 11.59 -6.50
N GLU A 8 -9.34 11.88 -7.61
CA GLU A 8 -8.65 12.21 -8.87
C GLU A 8 -7.75 13.43 -8.74
N ASP A 9 -8.22 14.48 -8.07
CA ASP A 9 -7.45 15.72 -7.87
C ASP A 9 -6.17 15.50 -7.05
N LEU A 10 -6.15 14.52 -6.14
CA LEU A 10 -4.95 14.11 -5.42
C LEU A 10 -3.88 13.61 -6.39
N PHE A 11 -4.21 12.64 -7.25
CA PHE A 11 -3.25 12.07 -8.20
C PHE A 11 -2.93 13.00 -9.37
N GLN A 12 -3.79 13.97 -9.67
CA GLN A 12 -3.55 15.02 -10.65
C GLN A 12 -2.73 16.20 -10.09
N GLY A 13 -2.36 16.20 -8.80
CA GLY A 13 -1.60 17.27 -8.16
C GLY A 13 -2.38 18.58 -8.00
N LYS A 14 -3.71 18.50 -7.96
CA LYS A 14 -4.63 19.65 -7.83
C LYS A 14 -5.19 19.80 -6.41
N SER A 15 -4.99 18.82 -5.54
CA SER A 15 -5.49 18.85 -4.17
C SER A 15 -4.75 19.90 -3.33
N THR A 16 -5.48 20.89 -2.83
CA THR A 16 -4.93 21.86 -1.86
C THR A 16 -4.66 21.23 -0.49
N GLN A 17 -5.40 20.17 -0.13
CA GLN A 17 -5.23 19.45 1.12
C GLN A 17 -3.91 18.65 1.16
N TYR A 18 -3.63 17.90 0.09
CA TYR A 18 -2.52 16.95 0.05
C TYR A 18 -1.31 17.44 -0.75
N GLY A 19 -1.41 18.63 -1.36
CA GLY A 19 -0.35 19.24 -2.14
C GLY A 19 -0.23 18.71 -3.57
N PRO A 20 0.64 19.33 -4.37
CA PRO A 20 0.82 18.99 -5.79
C PRO A 20 1.71 17.76 -6.03
N GLU A 21 2.52 17.39 -5.02
CA GLU A 21 3.47 16.28 -5.09
C GLU A 21 3.21 15.29 -3.96
N ILE A 22 3.19 14.00 -4.31
CA ILE A 22 2.94 12.91 -3.36
C ILE A 22 3.90 11.74 -3.55
N THR A 23 4.01 10.90 -2.54
CA THR A 23 4.58 9.55 -2.67
C THR A 23 3.47 8.53 -2.45
N PHE A 24 3.25 7.67 -3.43
CA PHE A 24 2.19 6.67 -3.37
C PHE A 24 2.77 5.25 -3.25
N LEU A 25 2.34 4.54 -2.21
CA LEU A 25 2.58 3.11 -2.03
C LEU A 25 1.55 2.33 -2.85
N GLY A 26 1.90 2.06 -4.11
CA GLY A 26 1.00 1.52 -5.11
C GLY A 26 0.54 0.10 -4.79
N MET A 27 -0.74 -0.07 -4.48
CA MET A 27 -1.35 -1.39 -4.33
C MET A 27 -1.42 -2.10 -5.69
N THR A 28 -1.06 -3.38 -5.74
CA THR A 28 -1.18 -4.17 -6.97
C THR A 28 -2.64 -4.53 -7.25
N ASN A 29 -2.97 -4.76 -8.53
CA ASN A 29 -4.28 -5.29 -8.92
C ASN A 29 -4.59 -6.63 -8.21
N HIS A 30 -3.58 -7.46 -8.00
CA HIS A 30 -3.74 -8.74 -7.30
C HIS A 30 -4.12 -8.54 -5.83
N SER A 31 -3.45 -7.62 -5.12
CA SER A 31 -3.77 -7.26 -3.73
C SER A 31 -5.21 -6.74 -3.60
N ILE A 32 -5.65 -5.88 -4.52
CA ILE A 32 -7.01 -5.32 -4.54
C ILE A 32 -8.04 -6.42 -4.79
N ARG A 33 -7.88 -7.23 -5.85
CA ARG A 33 -8.82 -8.33 -6.18
C ARG A 33 -8.95 -9.32 -5.03
N ARG A 34 -7.82 -9.73 -4.44
CA ARG A 34 -7.80 -10.64 -3.29
C ARG A 34 -8.55 -10.07 -2.09
N TYR A 35 -8.34 -8.79 -1.77
CA TYR A 35 -9.05 -8.12 -0.68
C TYR A 35 -10.54 -8.03 -0.93
N LEU A 36 -10.93 -7.55 -2.12
CA LEU A 36 -12.33 -7.39 -2.49
C LEU A 36 -13.08 -8.70 -2.41
N TYR A 37 -12.48 -9.77 -2.92
CA TYR A 37 -13.05 -11.10 -2.85
C TYR A 37 -13.20 -11.61 -1.42
N ARG A 38 -12.13 -11.54 -0.61
CA ARG A 38 -12.18 -12.03 0.78
C ARG A 38 -13.16 -11.25 1.66
N THR A 39 -13.42 -9.99 1.33
CA THR A 39 -14.24 -9.09 2.16
C THR A 39 -15.69 -8.99 1.66
N TYR A 40 -15.90 -9.02 0.34
CA TYR A 40 -17.19 -8.76 -0.29
C TYR A 40 -17.65 -9.87 -1.24
N GLY A 41 -16.84 -10.93 -1.44
CA GLY A 41 -17.11 -12.00 -2.38
C GLY A 41 -18.15 -13.02 -1.92
N ILE A 42 -18.44 -13.08 -0.62
CA ILE A 42 -19.59 -13.82 -0.08
C ILE A 42 -20.69 -12.79 0.19
N LYS A 43 -21.84 -12.90 -0.48
CA LYS A 43 -22.99 -12.04 -0.17
C LYS A 43 -23.51 -12.34 1.22
N THR A 44 -23.86 -11.29 1.96
CA THR A 44 -24.45 -11.37 3.31
C THR A 44 -25.87 -11.95 3.33
N ASP A 45 -26.48 -12.17 2.16
CA ASP A 45 -27.80 -12.78 1.99
C ASP A 45 -27.76 -14.31 1.88
N GLY A 46 -26.56 -14.92 1.95
CA GLY A 46 -26.37 -16.37 1.86
C GLY A 46 -26.50 -16.95 0.45
N SER A 47 -26.60 -16.12 -0.59
CA SER A 47 -26.79 -16.58 -1.97
C SER A 47 -25.51 -17.09 -2.66
N GLU A 48 -24.35 -17.00 -2.00
CA GLU A 48 -23.04 -17.41 -2.52
C GLU A 48 -22.29 -18.20 -1.43
N SER A 49 -21.91 -19.45 -1.73
CA SER A 49 -21.20 -20.34 -0.81
C SER A 49 -19.67 -20.17 -0.95
N PRO A 50 -18.87 -20.33 0.13
CA PRO A 50 -17.40 -20.35 0.03
C PRO A 50 -16.83 -21.41 -0.92
N GLU A 51 -17.61 -22.46 -1.24
CA GLU A 51 -17.21 -23.55 -2.14
C GLU A 51 -17.34 -23.21 -3.63
N ASP A 52 -18.25 -22.29 -3.99
CA ASP A 52 -18.45 -21.78 -5.35
C ASP A 52 -17.59 -20.56 -5.65
N ALA A 53 -16.74 -20.20 -4.70
CA ALA A 53 -16.11 -18.92 -4.68
C ALA A 53 -14.97 -18.89 -5.74
N VAL A 54 -15.05 -17.92 -6.66
CA VAL A 54 -14.11 -17.73 -7.78
C VAL A 54 -12.71 -17.37 -7.28
N ASP A 55 -11.68 -18.11 -7.69
CA ASP A 55 -10.28 -17.74 -7.44
C ASP A 55 -10.04 -16.24 -7.72
N PRO A 56 -9.58 -15.43 -6.73
CA PRO A 56 -9.39 -13.99 -6.91
C PRO A 56 -8.49 -13.61 -8.09
N SER A 57 -7.59 -14.50 -8.50
CA SER A 57 -6.74 -14.30 -9.67
C SER A 57 -7.50 -14.40 -10.99
N LYS A 58 -8.66 -15.07 -11.00
CA LYS A 58 -9.54 -15.28 -12.16
C LYS A 58 -10.72 -14.31 -12.25
N LEU A 59 -10.90 -13.44 -11.26
CA LEU A 59 -11.92 -12.40 -11.30
C LEU A 59 -11.81 -11.56 -12.58
N THR A 60 -12.89 -11.51 -13.33
CA THR A 60 -13.04 -10.61 -14.47
C THR A 60 -13.07 -9.15 -14.01
N GLU A 61 -12.89 -8.23 -14.95
CA GLU A 61 -13.02 -6.81 -14.66
C GLU A 61 -14.44 -6.46 -14.20
N GLU A 62 -15.47 -7.04 -14.82
CA GLU A 62 -16.88 -6.83 -14.45
C GLU A 62 -17.17 -7.29 -13.01
N GLU A 63 -16.73 -8.49 -12.64
CA GLU A 63 -16.89 -9.01 -11.26
C GLU A 63 -16.11 -8.17 -10.25
N THR A 64 -14.89 -7.75 -10.60
CA THR A 64 -14.09 -6.86 -9.75
C THR A 64 -14.84 -5.54 -9.50
N MET A 65 -15.45 -4.97 -10.54
CA MET A 65 -16.23 -3.72 -10.41
C MET A 65 -17.49 -3.92 -9.54
N LYS A 66 -18.21 -5.04 -9.68
CA LYS A 66 -19.34 -5.38 -8.80
C LYS A 66 -18.92 -5.46 -7.32
N LEU A 67 -17.75 -6.04 -7.02
CA LEU A 67 -17.23 -6.10 -5.65
C LEU A 67 -16.81 -4.72 -5.12
N ILE A 68 -16.21 -3.88 -5.98
CA ILE A 68 -15.92 -2.47 -5.64
C ILE A 68 -17.21 -1.73 -5.31
N ASP A 69 -18.32 -2.04 -5.98
CA ASP A 69 -19.60 -1.39 -5.73
C ASP A 69 -20.24 -1.78 -4.40
N ARG A 70 -19.95 -2.98 -3.88
CA ARG A 70 -20.33 -3.43 -2.53
C ARG A 70 -19.55 -2.70 -1.42
N MET A 71 -18.33 -2.25 -1.71
CA MET A 71 -17.51 -1.49 -0.76
C MET A 71 -18.00 -0.04 -0.64
N SER A 72 -18.10 0.47 0.60
CA SER A 72 -18.47 1.86 0.85
C SER A 72 -17.46 2.84 0.23
N VAL A 73 -17.92 4.02 -0.18
CA VAL A 73 -17.05 5.08 -0.70
C VAL A 73 -16.02 5.51 0.36
N ALA A 74 -16.43 5.58 1.64
CA ALA A 74 -15.54 5.93 2.74
C ALA A 74 -14.42 4.90 2.94
N THR A 75 -14.74 3.61 2.90
CA THR A 75 -13.74 2.54 2.95
C THR A 75 -12.79 2.63 1.77
N CYS A 76 -13.33 2.75 0.55
CA CYS A 76 -12.52 2.89 -0.67
C CYS A 76 -11.53 4.07 -0.57
N ARG A 77 -12.01 5.20 -0.04
CA ARG A 77 -11.20 6.41 0.19
C ARG A 77 -10.12 6.17 1.23
N SER A 78 -10.45 5.56 2.37
CA SER A 78 -9.47 5.26 3.43
C SER A 78 -8.33 4.39 2.92
N LEU A 79 -8.63 3.29 2.23
CA LEU A 79 -7.62 2.35 1.74
C LEU A 79 -6.60 3.01 0.79
N ILE A 80 -7.04 3.96 -0.02
CA ILE A 80 -6.15 4.73 -0.89
C ILE A 80 -5.31 5.71 -0.06
N LEU A 81 -5.93 6.45 0.85
CA LEU A 81 -5.24 7.47 1.65
C LEU A 81 -4.25 6.87 2.66
N ASP A 82 -4.47 5.64 3.11
CA ASP A 82 -3.54 4.85 3.93
C ASP A 82 -2.22 4.57 3.19
N CYS A 83 -2.20 4.71 1.87
CA CYS A 83 -1.05 4.43 1.01
C CYS A 83 -0.41 5.69 0.42
N VAL A 84 -0.82 6.89 0.84
CA VAL A 84 -0.31 8.17 0.28
C VAL A 84 0.45 8.94 1.35
N ILE A 85 1.70 9.30 1.07
CA ILE A 85 2.43 10.32 1.81
C ILE A 85 2.18 11.66 1.09
N PRO A 86 1.46 12.61 1.71
CA PRO A 86 1.12 13.87 1.06
C PRO A 86 2.30 14.86 1.12
N LYS A 87 2.37 15.78 0.15
CA LYS A 87 3.31 16.92 0.11
C LYS A 87 4.80 16.55 0.05
N GLU A 88 5.14 15.28 -0.13
CA GLU A 88 6.52 14.81 -0.21
C GLU A 88 6.66 13.86 -1.42
N LYS A 89 7.61 14.17 -2.32
CA LYS A 89 8.10 13.26 -3.35
C LYS A 89 9.39 12.61 -2.83
N ILE A 90 9.37 11.31 -2.61
CA ILE A 90 10.49 10.60 -1.96
C ILE A 90 10.94 9.46 -2.87
N LEU A 91 12.17 9.55 -3.36
CA LEU A 91 12.81 8.45 -4.08
C LEU A 91 13.37 7.43 -3.08
N LEU A 92 13.65 6.22 -3.53
CA LEU A 92 14.19 5.13 -2.71
C LEU A 92 15.43 5.59 -1.92
N GLU A 93 16.32 6.32 -2.57
CA GLU A 93 17.55 6.88 -2.02
C GLU A 93 17.34 7.92 -0.92
N ASP A 94 16.19 8.58 -0.88
CA ASP A 94 15.87 9.63 0.08
C ASP A 94 15.21 9.08 1.36
N PHE A 95 14.80 7.80 1.35
CA PHE A 95 14.30 7.15 2.55
C PHE A 95 15.46 6.82 3.51
N PRO A 96 15.36 7.21 4.79
CA PRO A 96 16.42 6.97 5.76
C PRO A 96 16.67 5.48 5.97
N ALA A 97 17.95 5.13 6.11
CA ALA A 97 18.35 3.77 6.46
C ALA A 97 17.84 3.40 7.86
N GLY A 98 17.49 2.14 8.06
CA GLY A 98 17.03 1.62 9.34
C GLY A 98 17.19 0.12 9.45
N ARG A 99 16.77 -0.42 10.59
CA ARG A 99 16.83 -1.86 10.88
C ARG A 99 15.65 -2.24 11.75
N ARG A 100 14.99 -3.33 11.39
CA ARG A 100 13.91 -3.94 12.20
C ARG A 100 14.36 -4.21 13.63
N ALA A 101 13.43 -4.16 14.57
CA ALA A 101 13.73 -4.49 15.96
C ALA A 101 14.05 -5.99 16.12
N ALA A 102 14.94 -6.32 17.06
CA ALA A 102 15.31 -7.70 17.37
C ALA A 102 14.39 -8.35 18.40
N ASP A 103 13.70 -7.54 19.20
CA ASP A 103 12.80 -7.91 20.28
C ASP A 103 11.35 -8.15 19.83
N GLY A 104 11.07 -7.99 18.53
CA GLY A 104 9.72 -8.11 17.97
C GLY A 104 8.90 -6.83 18.02
N SER A 105 9.45 -5.71 18.50
CA SER A 105 8.81 -4.40 18.40
C SER A 105 8.54 -4.03 16.94
N ALA A 106 7.37 -3.45 16.66
CA ALA A 106 7.00 -3.07 15.29
C ALA A 106 7.96 -2.02 14.71
N VAL A 107 8.38 -1.04 15.52
CA VAL A 107 9.31 0.00 15.12
C VAL A 107 10.72 -0.36 15.60
N GLY A 108 11.68 -0.33 14.68
CA GLY A 108 13.09 -0.57 14.96
C GLY A 108 13.90 0.72 15.12
N THR A 109 15.17 0.66 14.73
CA THR A 109 16.11 1.79 14.82
C THR A 109 16.33 2.44 13.45
N GLY A 110 16.56 3.74 13.42
CA GLY A 110 16.65 4.51 12.17
C GLY A 110 15.29 4.61 11.48
N GLY A 111 15.29 4.73 10.16
CA GLY A 111 14.05 4.97 9.41
C GLY A 111 13.38 6.29 9.78
N LYS A 112 12.14 6.47 9.31
CA LYS A 112 11.29 7.62 9.67
C LYS A 112 9.83 7.18 9.71
N THR A 113 9.09 7.71 10.69
CA THR A 113 7.64 7.61 10.71
C THR A 113 7.04 8.70 9.82
N TYR A 114 6.22 8.28 8.87
CA TYR A 114 5.50 9.16 7.96
C TYR A 114 4.02 9.18 8.33
N THR A 115 3.42 10.36 8.26
CA THR A 115 1.96 10.51 8.39
C THR A 115 1.33 10.36 7.01
N MET A 116 0.53 9.33 6.84
CA MET A 116 -0.21 9.07 5.62
C MET A 116 -1.34 10.09 5.46
N ALA A 117 -1.87 10.23 4.25
CA ALA A 117 -2.95 11.16 3.95
C ALA A 117 -4.25 10.83 4.73
N SER A 118 -4.41 9.59 5.20
CA SER A 118 -5.48 9.18 6.11
C SER A 118 -5.26 9.59 7.57
N GLY A 119 -4.06 10.05 7.92
CA GLY A 119 -3.62 10.31 9.29
C GLY A 119 -2.94 9.11 9.96
N LYS A 120 -2.94 7.93 9.34
CA LYS A 120 -2.18 6.78 9.86
C LYS A 120 -0.69 7.06 9.88
N GLN A 121 0.01 6.45 10.82
CA GLN A 121 1.46 6.54 10.92
C GLN A 121 2.09 5.24 10.46
N LEU A 122 2.95 5.29 9.45
CA LEU A 122 3.74 4.14 8.98
C LEU A 122 5.22 4.44 9.18
N TRP A 123 5.97 3.45 9.69
CA TRP A 123 7.42 3.55 9.82
C TRP A 123 8.07 2.94 8.59
N LEU A 124 8.82 3.75 7.84
CA LEU A 124 9.47 3.36 6.60
C LEU A 124 10.99 3.47 6.76
N TYR A 125 11.71 2.50 6.22
CA TYR A 125 13.17 2.50 6.24
C TYR A 125 13.75 1.75 5.06
N THR A 126 14.95 2.14 4.65
CA THR A 126 15.76 1.36 3.71
C THR A 126 16.72 0.45 4.44
N PHE A 127 16.95 -0.73 3.89
CA PHE A 127 17.98 -1.64 4.37
C PHE A 127 18.66 -2.34 3.19
N ARG A 128 19.98 -2.41 3.23
CA ARG A 128 20.77 -3.17 2.25
C ARG A 128 21.05 -4.56 2.80
N ASP A 129 20.54 -5.56 2.09
CA ASP A 129 20.74 -6.96 2.43
C ASP A 129 22.21 -7.39 2.27
N THR A 130 22.52 -8.59 2.75
CA THR A 130 23.79 -9.26 2.48
C THR A 130 23.77 -9.86 1.08
N TYR A 131 24.87 -9.71 0.33
CA TYR A 131 25.06 -10.40 -0.95
C TYR A 131 26.41 -11.11 -0.97
N ALA A 132 26.41 -12.39 -1.36
CA ALA A 132 27.60 -13.24 -1.37
C ALA A 132 28.40 -13.20 -0.04
N GLY A 133 27.71 -13.13 1.10
CA GLY A 133 28.33 -13.06 2.43
C GLY A 133 28.80 -11.67 2.86
N VAL A 134 28.71 -10.66 1.99
CA VAL A 134 29.10 -9.27 2.29
C VAL A 134 27.87 -8.47 2.72
N ALA A 135 27.85 -8.07 4.00
CA ALA A 135 26.77 -7.25 4.55
C ALA A 135 26.69 -5.90 3.82
N GLY A 136 25.47 -5.48 3.44
CA GLY A 136 25.23 -4.21 2.76
C GLY A 136 25.58 -4.19 1.26
N ALA A 137 26.04 -5.31 0.70
CA ALA A 137 26.31 -5.44 -0.73
C ALA A 137 25.09 -5.89 -1.56
N GLY A 138 23.97 -6.22 -0.90
CA GLY A 138 22.72 -6.62 -1.54
C GLY A 138 21.85 -5.45 -1.97
N ALA A 139 20.66 -5.80 -2.47
CA ALA A 139 19.67 -4.84 -2.91
C ALA A 139 19.28 -3.91 -1.75
N ASN A 140 19.14 -2.62 -2.05
CA ASN A 140 18.56 -1.66 -1.12
C ASN A 140 17.04 -1.79 -1.18
N ARG A 141 16.42 -2.29 -0.13
CA ARG A 141 14.98 -2.54 -0.08
C ARG A 141 14.30 -1.50 0.78
N LEU A 142 13.14 -1.02 0.34
CA LEU A 142 12.25 -0.19 1.14
C LEU A 142 11.26 -1.08 1.88
N HIS A 143 11.28 -0.97 3.21
CA HIS A 143 10.35 -1.63 4.12
C HIS A 143 9.32 -0.63 4.62
N VAL A 144 8.05 -1.05 4.68
CA VAL A 144 6.92 -0.28 5.19
C VAL A 144 6.30 -1.06 6.34
N VAL A 145 6.28 -0.46 7.54
CA VAL A 145 5.75 -1.10 8.73
C VAL A 145 4.58 -0.30 9.27
N SER A 146 3.46 -0.97 9.53
CA SER A 146 2.36 -0.38 10.32
C SER A 146 2.56 -0.71 11.79
N PRO A 147 2.82 0.28 12.66
CA PRO A 147 2.93 0.05 14.10
C PRO A 147 1.63 -0.47 14.72
N THR A 148 0.48 -0.15 14.11
CA THR A 148 -0.84 -0.55 14.63
C THR A 148 -1.12 -2.03 14.42
N THR A 149 -0.73 -2.58 13.25
CA THR A 149 -0.95 -4.00 12.92
C THR A 149 0.29 -4.86 13.18
N SER A 150 1.45 -4.23 13.40
CA SER A 150 2.77 -4.86 13.45
C SER A 150 3.15 -5.63 12.17
N ILE A 151 2.47 -5.36 11.06
CA ILE A 151 2.76 -5.97 9.76
C ILE A 151 3.82 -5.15 9.03
N SER A 152 4.83 -5.85 8.49
CA SER A 152 5.86 -5.30 7.61
C SER A 152 5.61 -5.76 6.18
N ARG A 153 5.77 -4.84 5.22
CA ARG A 153 5.64 -5.09 3.79
C ARG A 153 6.79 -4.48 3.02
N ASP A 154 7.13 -5.12 1.92
CA ASP A 154 8.20 -4.69 1.04
C ASP A 154 7.65 -4.07 -0.24
N ILE A 155 8.48 -3.28 -0.89
CA ILE A 155 8.20 -2.71 -2.20
C ILE A 155 8.79 -3.63 -3.29
N ALA A 156 7.96 -3.99 -4.27
CA ALA A 156 8.34 -4.80 -5.43
C ALA A 156 9.00 -3.99 -6.54
N SER A 157 8.62 -2.71 -6.71
CA SER A 157 9.20 -1.82 -7.72
C SER A 157 9.25 -0.39 -7.21
N HIS A 158 10.37 0.29 -7.44
CA HIS A 158 10.69 1.57 -6.82
C HIS A 158 10.83 2.68 -7.87
N ASN A 159 10.70 3.93 -7.45
CA ASN A 159 11.06 5.12 -8.24
C ASN A 159 10.29 5.27 -9.56
N ILE A 160 9.04 4.82 -9.63
CA ILE A 160 8.18 5.10 -10.80
C ILE A 160 7.78 6.58 -10.72
N GLN A 161 8.51 7.43 -11.42
CA GLN A 161 8.28 8.87 -11.38
C GLN A 161 7.10 9.25 -12.27
N THR A 162 6.22 10.07 -11.71
CA THR A 162 5.09 10.68 -12.43
C THR A 162 5.26 12.20 -12.43
N ARG A 163 4.36 12.91 -13.13
CA ARG A 163 4.35 14.38 -13.14
C ARG A 163 4.01 14.99 -11.77
N THR A 164 3.40 14.21 -10.88
CA THR A 164 2.79 14.68 -9.63
C THR A 164 3.33 13.92 -8.42
N GLY A 165 4.46 13.21 -8.57
CA GLY A 165 5.02 12.44 -7.47
C GLY A 165 5.86 11.22 -7.89
N VAL A 166 5.94 10.26 -6.97
CA VAL A 166 6.62 8.96 -7.16
C VAL A 166 5.69 7.85 -6.70
N VAL A 167 5.70 6.73 -7.43
CA VAL A 167 5.03 5.49 -7.03
C VAL A 167 6.08 4.44 -6.67
N HIS A 168 5.89 3.82 -5.51
CA HIS A 168 6.59 2.62 -5.06
C HIS A 168 5.57 1.50 -4.96
N SER A 169 5.64 0.50 -5.84
CA SER A 169 4.66 -0.59 -5.90
C SER A 169 4.88 -1.57 -4.75
N LEU A 170 3.85 -1.79 -3.93
CA LEU A 170 3.84 -2.80 -2.89
C LEU A 170 3.99 -4.21 -3.48
N GLN A 171 4.55 -5.13 -2.69
CA GLN A 171 4.68 -6.53 -3.06
C GLN A 171 3.32 -7.26 -3.05
N TYR A 172 3.21 -8.34 -3.83
CA TYR A 172 1.92 -9.04 -4.09
C TYR A 172 1.27 -9.67 -2.85
N ASP A 173 2.04 -9.83 -1.77
CA ASP A 173 1.56 -10.33 -0.50
C ASP A 173 0.85 -9.25 0.34
N PHE A 174 0.94 -7.97 -0.02
CA PHE A 174 0.20 -6.86 0.60
C PHE A 174 -1.33 -7.04 0.52
N THR A 175 -2.03 -6.72 1.61
CA THR A 175 -3.48 -6.56 1.69
C THR A 175 -3.81 -5.15 2.18
N PRO A 176 -4.84 -4.46 1.65
CA PRO A 176 -5.18 -3.08 2.03
C PRO A 176 -5.39 -2.83 3.53
N THR A 177 -5.73 -3.86 4.31
CA THR A 177 -5.90 -3.77 5.77
C THR A 177 -4.61 -3.96 6.58
N ASP A 178 -3.47 -4.14 5.92
CA ASP A 178 -2.18 -4.30 6.60
C ASP A 178 -1.68 -2.99 7.20
N PHE A 179 -2.12 -1.84 6.67
CA PHE A 179 -1.74 -0.51 7.13
C PHE A 179 -2.76 0.07 8.10
#